data_AF-A0A5J4YF89-F1
#
_entry.id   AF-A0A5J4YF89-F1
#
_cell.length_a   1.000
_cell.length_b   1.000
_cell.length_c   1.000
_cell.angle_alpha   90.00
_cell.angle_beta   90.00
_cell.angle_gamma   90.00
#
_symmetry.space_group_name_H-M   'P 1'
#
loop_
_entity.id
_entity.type
_entity.pdbx_description
1 polymer ?
#
loop_
_entity_poly.entity_id
_entity_poly.type
_entity_poly.pdbx_seq_one_letter_code
_entity_poly.pdbx_strand_id
1 'polypeptide(L)'
;MEAPQTASDSQPEASTTPLTTIHDCKEYLQALPQERSKAAIALENCVMAAIHNQVFDTIAQIHKAEDTALHAFLEQLMAGQYDLYGTSPDLHVQDSGSNGLSEASRHQQAEGSQAEGSVPDQVWNLCGVPVGLQAADLRLASHRLQQLDSVQCPLEVVSCLHQTDEAITEAVGKVRRSDKSVGPLSSDSLLPLFIVAIIVAQPLHLHACLAYVRTFHKHADWAGQTGFQVATLEAAITFLQQLLPGRSMTTGTACNPPDLLRALSMERSRSGKLLMDQESLYTAIARQQRRQHQQRQQEQHEQQQAFLGDMESTSLLDVESDLPVTFALDTQMLPLQAVSRSDSTWSSRILEFLVYGS
;
A
#
# COMPACT_ATOMS: atom_id res chain seq x y z
N MET A 1 51.94 4.50 -33.82
CA MET A 1 51.05 5.68 -33.81
C MET A 1 49.99 5.43 -34.86
N GLU A 2 48.94 4.69 -34.50
CA GLU A 2 47.75 4.48 -35.32
C GLU A 2 46.61 5.30 -34.71
N ALA A 3 45.96 6.11 -35.54
CA ALA A 3 44.86 6.98 -35.16
C ALA A 3 43.56 6.18 -35.06
N PRO A 4 42.67 6.48 -34.08
CA PRO A 4 41.40 5.78 -33.94
C PRO A 4 40.40 6.28 -34.98
N GLN A 5 39.85 5.35 -35.76
CA GLN A 5 38.74 5.60 -36.68
C GLN A 5 37.45 5.84 -35.88
N THR A 6 36.90 7.04 -36.03
CA THR A 6 35.59 7.43 -35.51
C THR A 6 34.50 6.80 -36.39
N ALA A 7 33.86 5.74 -35.89
CA ALA A 7 32.65 5.19 -36.48
C ALA A 7 31.49 6.16 -36.24
N SER A 8 31.00 6.75 -37.34
CA SER A 8 29.80 7.57 -37.39
C SER A 8 28.58 6.66 -37.24
N ASP A 9 28.03 6.61 -36.03
CA ASP A 9 26.80 5.88 -35.74
C ASP A 9 25.60 6.76 -36.15
N SER A 10 25.07 6.49 -37.34
CA SER A 10 23.91 7.18 -37.91
C SER A 10 22.63 6.69 -37.21
N GLN A 11 22.22 7.38 -36.13
CA GLN A 11 20.90 7.14 -35.54
C GLN A 11 19.80 7.53 -36.55
N PRO A 12 18.75 6.70 -36.71
CA PRO A 12 17.62 7.03 -37.56
C PRO A 12 16.87 8.22 -36.96
N GLU A 13 16.79 9.32 -37.71
CA GLU A 13 15.93 10.46 -37.37
C GLU A 13 14.47 10.01 -37.38
N ALA A 14 13.91 9.75 -36.20
CA ALA A 14 12.49 9.47 -36.05
C ALA A 14 11.70 10.72 -36.40
N SER A 15 10.99 10.70 -37.53
CA SER A 15 10.09 11.78 -37.92
C SER A 15 9.01 11.95 -36.86
N THR A 16 9.08 13.04 -36.11
CA THR A 16 8.16 13.41 -35.03
C THR A 16 6.94 14.10 -35.64
N THR A 17 5.98 13.32 -36.13
CA THR A 17 4.65 13.86 -36.39
C THR A 17 3.96 14.15 -35.05
N PRO A 18 3.41 15.36 -34.84
CA PRO A 18 2.75 15.71 -33.59
C PRO A 18 1.53 14.81 -33.38
N LEU A 19 1.45 14.16 -32.22
CA LEU A 19 0.29 13.39 -31.77
C LEU A 19 -0.87 14.37 -31.54
N THR A 20 -1.81 14.45 -32.48
CA THR A 20 -2.91 15.45 -32.44
C THR A 20 -4.21 14.87 -31.91
N THR A 21 -4.36 13.55 -31.86
CA THR A 21 -5.59 12.89 -31.39
C THR A 21 -5.34 11.95 -30.22
N ILE A 22 -6.37 11.74 -29.38
CA ILE A 22 -6.36 10.75 -28.29
C ILE A 22 -6.12 9.32 -28.85
N HIS A 23 -6.56 9.06 -30.08
CA HIS A 23 -6.37 7.78 -30.76
C HIS A 23 -4.89 7.52 -31.02
N ASP A 24 -4.15 8.52 -31.50
CA ASP A 24 -2.71 8.41 -31.77
C ASP A 24 -1.92 8.14 -30.48
N CYS A 25 -2.33 8.77 -29.36
CA CYS A 25 -1.74 8.50 -28.06
C CYS A 25 -1.96 7.04 -27.60
N LYS A 26 -3.13 6.46 -27.90
CA LYS A 26 -3.42 5.07 -27.54
C LYS A 26 -2.57 4.10 -28.34
N GLU A 27 -2.43 4.28 -29.64
CA GLU A 27 -1.58 3.42 -30.48
C GLU A 27 -0.10 3.58 -30.12
N TYR A 28 0.35 4.81 -29.84
CA TYR A 28 1.70 5.07 -29.38
C TYR A 28 2.03 4.38 -28.04
N LEU A 29 1.13 4.46 -27.06
CA LEU A 29 1.30 3.77 -25.77
C LEU A 29 1.20 2.25 -25.89
N GLN A 30 0.53 1.71 -26.93
CA GLN A 30 0.52 0.28 -27.20
C GLN A 30 1.85 -0.21 -27.79
N ALA A 31 2.54 0.63 -28.57
CA ALA A 31 3.81 0.30 -29.18
C ALA A 31 5.00 0.28 -28.19
N LEU A 32 4.88 0.94 -27.03
CA LEU A 32 5.96 1.11 -26.06
C LEU A 32 5.53 0.67 -24.64
N PRO A 33 5.69 -0.63 -24.30
CA PRO A 33 5.27 -1.16 -23.00
C PRO A 33 5.88 -0.43 -21.79
N GLN A 34 7.12 0.04 -21.92
CA GLN A 34 7.82 0.79 -20.86
C GLN A 34 7.19 2.16 -20.62
N GLU A 35 6.85 2.89 -21.68
CA GLU A 35 6.20 4.20 -21.59
C GLU A 35 4.76 4.08 -21.07
N ARG A 36 4.09 2.97 -21.38
CA ARG A 36 2.77 2.67 -20.80
C ARG A 36 2.82 2.53 -19.28
N SER A 37 3.84 1.85 -18.74
CA SER A 37 4.00 1.71 -17.28
C SER A 37 4.22 3.08 -16.62
N LYS A 38 5.12 3.89 -17.17
CA LYS A 38 5.37 5.26 -16.67
C LYS A 38 4.12 6.13 -16.73
N ALA A 39 3.38 6.09 -17.84
CA ALA A 39 2.13 6.84 -18.01
C ALA A 39 1.05 6.38 -17.02
N ALA A 40 0.95 5.07 -16.76
CA ALA A 40 0.01 4.51 -15.80
C ALA A 40 0.34 4.97 -14.37
N ILE A 41 1.62 4.94 -13.98
CA ILE A 41 2.08 5.44 -12.67
C ILE A 41 1.81 6.94 -12.53
N ALA A 42 2.11 7.74 -13.57
CA ALA A 42 1.83 9.18 -13.55
C ALA A 42 0.33 9.49 -13.42
N LEU A 43 -0.51 8.71 -14.12
CA LEU A 43 -1.95 8.83 -14.03
C LEU A 43 -2.47 8.45 -12.64
N GLU A 44 -2.00 7.33 -12.07
CA GLU A 44 -2.34 6.89 -10.71
C GLU A 44 -2.00 8.00 -9.70
N ASN A 45 -0.77 8.52 -9.73
CA ASN A 45 -0.36 9.59 -8.82
C ASN A 45 -1.23 10.84 -8.96
N CYS A 46 -1.51 11.27 -10.19
CA CYS A 46 -2.32 12.46 -10.45
C CYS A 46 -3.76 12.29 -9.95
N VAL A 47 -4.39 11.16 -10.27
CA VAL A 47 -5.77 10.86 -9.85
C VAL A 47 -5.85 10.69 -8.34
N MET A 48 -4.97 9.87 -7.76
CA MET A 48 -4.98 9.57 -6.33
C MET A 48 -4.69 10.81 -5.49
N ALA A 49 -3.75 11.66 -5.89
CA ALA A 49 -3.52 12.93 -5.20
C ALA A 49 -4.76 13.85 -5.25
N ALA A 50 -5.50 13.87 -6.37
CA ALA A 50 -6.70 14.70 -6.50
C ALA A 50 -7.88 14.21 -5.63
N ILE A 51 -7.99 12.90 -5.39
CA ILE A 51 -9.09 12.31 -4.59
C ILE A 51 -8.66 11.85 -3.20
N HIS A 52 -7.39 12.06 -2.82
CA HIS A 52 -6.77 11.50 -1.62
C HIS A 52 -7.59 11.77 -0.37
N ASN A 53 -7.86 13.04 -0.06
CA ASN A 53 -8.58 13.40 1.17
C ASN A 53 -9.92 12.66 1.27
N GLN A 54 -10.70 12.60 0.18
CA GLN A 54 -12.00 11.93 0.19
C GLN A 54 -11.90 10.42 0.43
N VAL A 55 -10.98 9.77 -0.29
CA VAL A 55 -10.82 8.31 -0.25
C VAL A 55 -10.13 7.88 1.05
N PHE A 56 -9.03 8.53 1.40
CA PHE A 56 -8.23 8.20 2.58
C PHE A 56 -8.97 8.52 3.87
N ASP A 57 -9.68 9.66 3.98
CA ASP A 57 -10.48 9.95 5.19
C ASP A 57 -11.55 8.87 5.42
N THR A 58 -12.14 8.35 4.34
CA THR A 58 -13.10 7.24 4.42
C THR A 58 -12.44 5.96 4.94
N ILE A 59 -11.27 5.60 4.42
CA ILE A 59 -10.50 4.43 4.85
C ILE A 59 -10.02 4.58 6.29
N ALA A 60 -9.49 5.75 6.65
CA ALA A 60 -9.05 6.09 7.99
C ALA A 60 -10.21 6.02 8.98
N GLN A 61 -11.42 6.45 8.58
CA GLN A 61 -12.61 6.32 9.41
C GLN A 61 -13.04 4.85 9.60
N ILE A 62 -12.88 3.99 8.59
CA ILE A 62 -13.14 2.55 8.69
C ILE A 62 -12.16 1.89 9.69
N HIS A 63 -10.87 2.23 9.60
CA HIS A 63 -9.81 1.64 10.41
C HIS A 63 -9.48 2.41 11.70
N LYS A 64 -10.29 3.43 12.03
CA LYS A 64 -10.04 4.36 13.13
C LYS A 64 -9.85 3.64 14.47
N ALA A 65 -10.64 2.60 14.73
CA ALA A 65 -10.57 1.86 15.98
C ALA A 65 -9.27 1.09 16.11
N GLU A 66 -8.85 0.40 15.04
CA GLU A 66 -7.58 -0.35 15.01
C GLU A 66 -6.38 0.58 15.10
N ASP A 67 -6.37 1.68 14.34
CA ASP A 67 -5.28 2.66 14.35
C ASP A 67 -5.15 3.35 15.71
N THR A 68 -6.27 3.77 16.31
CA THR A 68 -6.25 4.38 17.66
C THR A 68 -5.74 3.40 18.72
N ALA A 69 -6.20 2.15 18.68
CA ALA A 69 -5.77 1.13 19.62
C ALA A 69 -4.28 0.77 19.45
N LEU A 70 -3.81 0.66 18.21
CA LEU A 70 -2.42 0.39 17.91
C LEU A 70 -1.54 1.57 18.34
N HIS A 71 -1.91 2.81 18.03
CA HIS A 71 -1.15 3.99 18.41
C HIS A 71 -1.01 4.13 19.93
N ALA A 72 -2.11 3.99 20.68
CA ALA A 72 -2.08 3.99 22.14
C ALA A 72 -1.18 2.87 22.71
N PHE A 73 -1.15 1.71 22.05
CA PHE A 73 -0.25 0.62 22.42
C PHE A 73 1.22 0.97 22.14
N LEU A 74 1.53 1.60 21.01
CA LEU A 74 2.88 2.08 20.70
C LEU A 74 3.38 3.11 21.73
N GLU A 75 2.50 4.01 22.20
CA GLU A 75 2.81 4.95 23.28
C GLU A 75 3.15 4.23 24.59
N GLN A 76 2.38 3.21 24.97
CA GLN A 76 2.66 2.42 26.17
C GLN A 76 4.00 1.68 26.10
N LEU A 77 4.34 1.12 24.93
CA LEU A 77 5.62 0.46 24.70
C LEU A 77 6.79 1.45 24.86
N MET A 78 6.68 2.63 24.25
CA MET A 78 7.72 3.67 24.35
C MET A 78 7.83 4.27 25.75
N ALA A 79 6.73 4.34 26.50
CA ALA A 79 6.72 4.76 27.90
C ALA A 79 7.30 3.70 28.85
N GLY A 80 7.62 2.49 28.36
CA GLY A 80 8.08 1.38 29.20
C GLY A 80 7.01 0.85 30.16
N GLN A 81 5.73 1.15 29.89
CA GLN A 81 4.59 0.78 30.74
C GLN A 81 3.98 -0.59 30.37
N TYR A 82 4.60 -1.30 29.44
CA TYR A 82 4.07 -2.57 28.97
C TYR A 82 4.56 -3.74 29.84
N ASP A 83 3.64 -4.30 30.64
CA ASP A 83 3.89 -5.50 31.42
C ASP A 83 3.64 -6.76 30.57
N LEU A 84 4.72 -7.29 29.99
CA LEU A 84 4.68 -8.48 29.12
C LEU A 84 4.14 -9.72 29.83
N TYR A 85 4.34 -9.80 31.14
CA TYR A 85 4.07 -11.01 31.90
C TYR A 85 2.69 -11.00 32.53
N GLY A 86 1.93 -9.92 32.34
CA GLY A 86 0.66 -9.74 33.04
C GLY A 86 0.85 -10.09 34.51
N THR A 87 1.96 -9.62 35.11
CA THR A 87 2.03 -9.55 36.56
C THR A 87 1.00 -8.50 36.93
N SER A 88 -0.25 -8.97 36.95
CA SER A 88 -1.37 -8.27 37.54
C SER A 88 -0.79 -7.58 38.75
N PRO A 89 -0.98 -6.26 38.92
CA PRO A 89 -0.72 -5.62 40.19
C PRO A 89 -1.69 -6.26 41.18
N ASP A 90 -1.38 -7.48 41.60
CA ASP A 90 -2.08 -8.26 42.57
C ASP A 90 -1.85 -7.48 43.83
N LEU A 91 -2.88 -6.70 44.14
CA LEU A 91 -3.38 -6.47 45.47
C LEU A 91 -2.22 -6.47 46.46
N HIS A 92 -1.57 -5.33 46.57
CA HIS A 92 -0.92 -5.01 47.82
C HIS A 92 -2.05 -4.97 48.86
N VAL A 93 -2.40 -6.15 49.39
CA VAL A 93 -3.21 -6.32 50.58
C VAL A 93 -2.47 -5.49 51.61
N GLN A 94 -3.04 -4.33 51.92
CA GLN A 94 -2.61 -3.49 53.02
C GLN A 94 -2.83 -4.28 54.30
N ASP A 95 -1.89 -5.16 54.64
CA ASP A 95 -1.73 -5.63 55.99
C ASP A 95 -1.22 -4.44 56.80
N SER A 96 -2.19 -3.79 57.43
CA SER A 96 -2.00 -2.72 58.38
C SER A 96 -1.25 -3.28 59.59
N GLY A 97 0.08 -3.13 59.61
CA GLY A 97 0.93 -3.70 60.64
C GLY A 97 2.20 -2.89 60.93
N SER A 98 2.03 -1.78 61.64
CA SER A 98 2.98 -1.17 62.60
C SER A 98 4.41 -0.76 62.18
N ASN A 99 4.64 0.56 62.25
CA ASN A 99 5.77 1.28 62.87
C ASN A 99 7.22 0.76 62.75
N GLY A 100 8.09 1.59 62.16
CA GLY A 100 9.54 1.52 62.38
C GLY A 100 10.33 2.55 61.57
N LEU A 101 10.63 3.67 62.20
CA LEU A 101 11.48 4.77 61.71
C LEU A 101 12.85 4.30 61.18
N SER A 102 13.26 4.76 59.99
CA SER A 102 14.66 5.14 59.67
C SER A 102 14.72 5.91 58.34
N GLU A 103 14.64 7.24 58.45
CA GLU A 103 15.07 8.18 57.43
C GLU A 103 16.59 8.35 57.49
N ALA A 104 17.35 7.71 56.62
CA ALA A 104 18.71 8.15 56.25
C ALA A 104 19.24 7.31 55.09
N SER A 105 19.12 7.84 53.85
CA SER A 105 19.97 7.57 52.68
C SER A 105 19.13 7.59 51.40
N ARG A 106 18.75 8.79 50.95
CA ARG A 106 18.26 9.02 49.59
C ARG A 106 18.87 10.30 49.07
N HIS A 107 20.16 10.31 48.79
CA HIS A 107 20.80 11.34 47.97
C HIS A 107 21.96 10.68 47.22
N GLN A 108 21.66 10.20 46.01
CA GLN A 108 22.55 10.10 44.84
C GLN A 108 21.82 9.28 43.77
N GLN A 109 20.80 9.90 43.17
CA GLN A 109 20.30 9.46 41.88
C GLN A 109 20.94 10.39 40.86
N ALA A 110 21.87 9.82 40.10
CA ALA A 110 22.62 10.50 39.07
C ALA A 110 21.67 11.05 38.01
N GLU A 111 21.67 12.38 37.85
CA GLU A 111 21.24 13.06 36.63
C GLU A 111 22.24 12.71 35.51
N GLY A 112 22.17 11.47 35.03
CA GLY A 112 22.77 11.11 33.76
C GLY A 112 21.86 11.65 32.68
N SER A 113 22.37 12.52 31.81
CA SER A 113 21.74 12.89 30.54
C SER A 113 21.40 11.61 29.77
N GLN A 114 20.22 11.06 29.99
CA GLN A 114 19.64 10.06 29.13
C GLN A 114 19.46 10.76 27.78
N ALA A 115 20.18 10.28 26.78
CA ALA A 115 20.05 10.79 25.43
C ALA A 115 18.57 10.67 25.03
N GLU A 116 17.89 11.81 24.88
CA GLU A 116 16.53 11.87 24.37
C GLU A 116 16.44 11.00 23.10
N GLY A 117 15.63 9.95 23.16
CA GLY A 117 15.41 9.04 22.02
C GLY A 117 16.12 7.69 22.07
N SER A 118 16.70 7.26 23.20
CA SER A 118 17.12 5.85 23.33
C SER A 118 15.91 4.92 23.42
N VAL A 119 15.85 3.92 22.54
CA VAL A 119 14.81 2.88 22.56
C VAL A 119 14.94 2.03 23.84
N PRO A 120 13.87 1.81 24.62
CA PRO A 120 13.94 1.00 25.84
C PRO A 120 14.42 -0.44 25.57
N ASP A 121 15.25 -0.99 26.47
CA ASP A 121 15.77 -2.36 26.37
C ASP A 121 14.66 -3.42 26.25
N GLN A 122 13.50 -3.17 26.89
CA GLN A 122 12.35 -4.07 26.78
C GLN A 122 11.84 -4.18 25.33
N VAL A 123 11.86 -3.08 24.56
CA VAL A 123 11.35 -3.05 23.18
C VAL A 123 12.23 -3.89 22.26
N TRP A 124 13.57 -3.80 22.41
CA TRP A 124 14.51 -4.62 21.65
C TRP A 124 14.30 -6.11 21.90
N ASN A 125 14.15 -6.49 23.17
CA ASN A 125 13.95 -7.87 23.58
C ASN A 125 12.59 -8.42 23.15
N LEU A 126 11.52 -7.61 23.28
CA LEU A 126 10.17 -7.95 22.82
C LEU A 126 10.14 -8.24 21.32
N CYS A 127 10.81 -7.41 20.54
CA CYS A 127 10.89 -7.59 19.09
C CYS A 127 11.89 -8.67 18.68
N GLY A 128 12.57 -9.35 19.63
CA GLY A 128 13.54 -10.40 19.32
C GLY A 128 14.76 -9.92 18.52
N VAL A 129 15.15 -8.65 18.66
CA VAL A 129 16.30 -8.10 17.93
C VAL A 129 17.60 -8.68 18.52
N PRO A 130 18.46 -9.31 17.69
CA PRO A 130 19.75 -9.83 18.15
C PRO A 130 20.58 -8.74 18.83
N VAL A 131 21.24 -9.08 19.95
CA VAL A 131 22.00 -8.12 20.78
C VAL A 131 23.01 -7.29 19.97
N GLY A 132 23.70 -7.93 19.02
CA GLY A 132 24.65 -7.23 18.14
C GLY A 132 24.02 -6.20 17.19
N LEU A 133 22.70 -6.25 16.96
CA LEU A 133 21.96 -5.31 16.12
C LEU A 133 21.23 -4.22 16.91
N GLN A 134 21.16 -4.32 18.24
CA GLN A 134 20.50 -3.31 19.09
C GLN A 134 21.24 -1.95 19.08
N ALA A 135 22.51 -1.93 18.66
CA ALA A 135 23.29 -0.71 18.45
C ALA A 135 22.94 0.04 17.14
N ALA A 136 22.00 -0.46 16.33
CA ALA A 136 21.61 0.19 15.08
C ALA A 136 20.83 1.49 15.33
N ASP A 137 21.28 2.59 14.73
CA ASP A 137 20.57 3.88 14.78
C ASP A 137 19.38 3.89 13.83
N LEU A 138 18.18 3.69 14.38
CA LEU A 138 16.93 3.62 13.61
C LEU A 138 16.22 4.96 13.42
N ARG A 139 16.85 6.10 13.79
CA ARG A 139 16.19 7.42 13.71
C ARG A 139 15.80 7.79 12.29
N LEU A 140 16.65 7.53 11.30
CA LEU A 140 16.33 7.83 9.91
C LEU A 140 15.15 6.99 9.42
N ALA A 141 15.15 5.69 9.72
CA ALA A 141 14.05 4.78 9.36
C ALA A 141 12.73 5.22 10.02
N SER A 142 12.79 5.58 11.30
CA SER A 142 11.62 6.06 12.05
C SER A 142 11.07 7.37 11.47
N HIS A 143 11.96 8.30 11.09
CA HIS A 143 11.56 9.54 10.43
C HIS A 143 10.88 9.28 9.07
N ARG A 144 11.35 8.30 8.29
CA ARG A 144 10.66 7.90 7.05
C ARG A 144 9.26 7.41 7.36
N LEU A 145 9.09 6.49 8.31
CA LEU A 145 7.78 5.98 8.70
C LEU A 145 6.81 7.07 9.18
N GLN A 146 7.30 8.10 9.88
CA GLN A 146 6.46 9.25 10.27
C GLN A 146 5.91 10.03 9.06
N GLN A 147 6.60 9.99 7.92
CA GLN A 147 6.11 10.66 6.70
C GLN A 147 4.86 9.99 6.13
N LEU A 148 4.53 8.76 6.54
CA LEU A 148 3.31 8.05 6.12
C LEU A 148 2.02 8.84 6.43
N ASP A 149 2.03 9.72 7.43
CA ASP A 149 0.87 10.53 7.77
C ASP A 149 0.67 11.74 6.83
N SER A 150 1.65 12.01 5.95
CA SER A 150 1.64 13.15 5.03
C SER A 150 1.56 12.77 3.54
N VAL A 151 1.68 11.49 3.21
CA VAL A 151 1.68 11.02 1.82
C VAL A 151 0.27 10.98 1.25
N GLN A 152 0.14 11.34 -0.03
CA GLN A 152 -1.17 11.52 -0.67
C GLN A 152 -1.47 10.44 -1.71
N CYS A 153 -0.47 9.70 -2.18
CA CYS A 153 -0.69 8.62 -3.13
C CYS A 153 -0.13 7.26 -2.66
N PRO A 154 -0.72 6.14 -3.11
CA PRO A 154 -0.25 4.80 -2.73
C PRO A 154 1.22 4.55 -3.08
N LEU A 155 1.69 5.08 -4.21
CA LEU A 155 3.10 4.97 -4.61
C LEU A 155 4.04 5.64 -3.60
N GLU A 156 3.66 6.80 -3.06
CA GLU A 156 4.46 7.49 -2.03
C GLU A 156 4.52 6.69 -0.73
N VAL A 157 3.43 6.03 -0.34
CA VAL A 157 3.43 5.10 0.81
C VAL A 157 4.47 4.00 0.58
N VAL A 158 4.45 3.32 -0.57
CA VAL A 158 5.42 2.27 -0.90
C VAL A 158 6.84 2.80 -0.95
N SER A 159 7.05 3.98 -1.55
CA SER A 159 8.36 4.65 -1.59
C SER A 159 8.89 4.94 -0.18
N CYS A 160 8.02 5.38 0.74
CA CYS A 160 8.35 5.58 2.14
C CYS A 160 8.77 4.26 2.83
N LEU A 161 8.06 3.15 2.59
CA LEU A 161 8.44 1.83 3.09
C LEU A 161 9.81 1.38 2.53
N HIS A 162 10.08 1.67 1.25
CA HIS A 162 11.37 1.38 0.65
C HIS A 162 12.51 2.15 1.29
N GLN A 163 12.34 3.46 1.45
CA GLN A 163 13.34 4.32 2.10
C GLN A 163 13.58 3.92 3.56
N THR A 164 12.56 3.39 4.23
CA THR A 164 12.68 2.84 5.58
C THR A 164 13.59 1.61 5.59
N ASP A 165 13.38 0.67 4.66
CA ASP A 165 14.20 -0.55 4.51
C ASP A 165 15.67 -0.22 4.18
N GLU A 166 15.89 0.74 3.28
CA GLU A 166 17.24 1.23 2.97
C GLU A 166 17.92 1.86 4.20
N ALA A 167 17.18 2.67 4.97
CA ALA A 167 17.70 3.29 6.18
C ALA A 167 18.08 2.26 7.26
N ILE A 168 17.27 1.20 7.43
CA ILE A 168 17.60 0.08 8.34
C ILE A 168 18.86 -0.65 7.85
N THR A 169 18.93 -0.95 6.55
CA THR A 169 20.07 -1.62 5.94
C THR A 169 21.36 -0.80 6.11
N GLU A 170 21.29 0.52 5.94
CA GLU A 170 22.41 1.42 6.15
C GLU A 170 22.84 1.45 7.63
N ALA A 171 21.88 1.53 8.56
CA ALA A 171 22.13 1.53 10.00
C ALA A 171 22.86 0.25 10.44
N VAL A 172 22.37 -0.92 10.01
CA VAL A 172 23.02 -2.22 10.27
C VAL A 172 24.39 -2.29 9.61
N GLY A 173 24.54 -1.73 8.41
CA GLY A 173 25.84 -1.62 7.73
C GLY A 173 26.87 -0.82 8.54
N LYS A 174 26.46 0.25 9.24
CA LYS A 174 27.33 1.03 10.13
C LYS A 174 27.75 0.23 11.37
N VAL A 175 26.82 -0.49 11.98
CA VAL A 175 27.12 -1.39 13.12
C VAL A 175 28.13 -2.45 12.70
N ARG A 176 27.92 -3.10 11.55
CA ARG A 176 28.83 -4.13 11.02
C ARG A 176 30.24 -3.65 10.74
N ARG A 177 30.40 -2.38 10.31
CA ARG A 177 31.73 -1.78 10.11
C ARG A 177 32.48 -1.62 11.45
N SER A 178 31.73 -1.43 12.54
CA SER A 178 32.26 -1.25 13.88
C SER A 178 32.48 -2.59 14.59
N ASP A 179 31.59 -3.57 14.37
CA ASP A 179 31.66 -4.91 14.91
C ASP A 179 31.53 -5.97 13.81
N LYS A 180 32.65 -6.64 13.50
CA LYS A 180 32.74 -7.66 12.46
C LYS A 180 32.05 -8.97 12.83
N SER A 181 31.65 -9.16 14.09
CA SER A 181 30.91 -10.36 14.52
C SER A 181 29.46 -10.35 14.03
N VAL A 182 28.93 -9.16 13.72
CA VAL A 182 27.57 -8.98 13.20
C VAL A 182 27.52 -9.43 11.73
N GLY A 183 26.68 -10.42 11.43
CA GLY A 183 26.48 -10.91 10.06
C GLY A 183 25.83 -9.89 9.13
N PRO A 184 25.68 -10.21 7.83
CA PRO A 184 24.85 -9.41 6.93
C PRO A 184 23.39 -9.38 7.42
N LEU A 185 22.66 -8.31 7.05
CA LEU A 185 21.23 -8.21 7.34
C LEU A 185 20.49 -9.33 6.60
N SER A 186 19.91 -10.24 7.37
CA SER A 186 19.03 -11.29 6.86
C SER A 186 17.57 -10.84 6.94
N SER A 187 16.71 -11.49 6.17
CA SER A 187 15.26 -11.28 6.25
C SER A 187 14.72 -11.49 7.66
N ASP A 188 15.25 -12.47 8.40
CA ASP A 188 14.85 -12.77 9.78
C ASP A 188 15.17 -11.65 10.77
N SER A 189 16.21 -10.86 10.49
CA SER A 189 16.61 -9.70 11.31
C SER A 189 15.95 -8.40 10.86
N LEU A 190 15.51 -8.31 9.60
CA LEU A 190 14.88 -7.10 9.06
C LEU A 190 13.52 -6.83 9.71
N LEU A 191 12.64 -7.83 9.80
CA LEU A 191 11.28 -7.63 10.34
C LEU A 191 11.31 -7.12 11.80
N PRO A 192 12.09 -7.73 12.73
CA PRO A 192 12.31 -7.18 14.07
C PRO A 192 12.72 -5.71 14.10
N LEU A 193 13.72 -5.33 13.28
CA LEU A 193 14.20 -3.95 13.22
C LEU A 193 13.15 -2.99 12.65
N PHE A 194 12.37 -3.46 11.67
CA PHE A 194 11.26 -2.70 11.10
C PHE A 194 10.16 -2.45 12.13
N ILE A 195 9.82 -3.45 12.95
CA ILE A 195 8.86 -3.31 14.05
C ILE A 195 9.36 -2.29 15.08
N VAL A 196 10.64 -2.35 15.48
CA VAL A 196 11.21 -1.35 16.39
C VAL A 196 11.13 0.05 15.77
N ALA A 197 11.44 0.20 14.48
CA ALA A 197 11.32 1.48 13.78
C ALA A 197 9.87 2.01 13.80
N ILE A 198 8.85 1.14 13.65
CA ILE A 198 7.45 1.53 13.81
C ILE A 198 7.15 2.00 15.23
N ILE A 199 7.60 1.26 16.25
CA ILE A 199 7.36 1.61 17.66
C ILE A 199 7.95 2.99 17.98
N VAL A 200 9.15 3.28 17.48
CA VAL A 200 9.81 4.59 17.66
C VAL A 200 9.13 5.68 16.84
N ALA A 201 8.69 5.38 15.62
CA ALA A 201 8.04 6.34 14.74
C ALA A 201 6.65 6.76 15.22
N GLN A 202 5.89 5.85 15.83
CA GLN A 202 4.50 6.03 16.26
C GLN A 202 3.56 6.59 15.17
N PRO A 203 3.56 6.04 13.94
CA PRO A 203 2.67 6.50 12.87
C PRO A 203 1.19 6.40 13.27
N LEU A 204 0.36 7.35 12.83
CA LEU A 204 -1.03 7.45 13.27
C LEU A 204 -1.98 6.52 12.51
N HIS A 205 -1.75 6.29 11.21
CA HIS A 205 -2.74 5.67 10.32
C HIS A 205 -2.25 4.39 9.64
N LEU A 206 -1.51 3.53 10.35
CA LEU A 206 -0.88 2.33 9.77
C LEU A 206 -1.84 1.39 9.05
N HIS A 207 -2.97 1.07 9.67
CA HIS A 207 -4.00 0.22 9.10
C HIS A 207 -4.62 0.87 7.86
N ALA A 208 -4.97 2.15 7.95
CA ALA A 208 -5.51 2.88 6.83
C ALA A 208 -4.52 2.97 5.66
N CYS A 209 -3.23 3.23 5.92
CA CYS A 209 -2.16 3.25 4.90
C CYS A 209 -2.02 1.88 4.22
N LEU A 210 -2.01 0.79 4.98
CA LEU A 210 -1.93 -0.57 4.42
C LEU A 210 -3.14 -0.88 3.54
N ALA A 211 -4.35 -0.54 3.99
CA ALA A 211 -5.57 -0.71 3.21
C ALA A 211 -5.56 0.16 1.94
N TYR A 212 -5.13 1.41 2.06
CA TYR A 212 -5.02 2.35 0.95
C TYR A 212 -4.11 1.84 -0.17
N VAL A 213 -2.93 1.32 0.17
CA VAL A 213 -2.00 0.73 -0.81
C VAL A 213 -2.60 -0.49 -1.48
N ARG A 214 -3.21 -1.40 -0.72
CA ARG A 214 -3.84 -2.61 -1.26
C ARG A 214 -4.98 -2.33 -2.22
N THR A 215 -5.76 -1.30 -1.95
CA THR A 215 -6.94 -0.99 -2.76
C THR A 215 -6.58 -0.21 -4.02
N PHE A 216 -5.61 0.72 -3.95
CA PHE A 216 -5.39 1.69 -5.02
C PHE A 216 -4.07 1.54 -5.79
N HIS A 217 -3.09 0.78 -5.28
CA HIS A 217 -1.82 0.58 -5.98
C HIS A 217 -1.89 -0.57 -6.99
N LYS A 218 -2.55 -0.33 -8.14
CA LYS A 218 -2.84 -1.39 -9.14
C LYS A 218 -1.67 -1.74 -10.04
N HIS A 219 -0.69 -0.85 -10.18
CA HIS A 219 0.46 -1.06 -11.08
C HIS A 219 1.74 -1.48 -10.32
N ALA A 220 1.57 -1.97 -9.08
CA ALA A 220 2.65 -2.40 -8.23
C ALA A 220 3.31 -3.68 -8.75
N ASP A 221 4.62 -3.80 -8.54
CA ASP A 221 5.30 -5.09 -8.61
C ASP A 221 5.06 -5.89 -7.32
N TRP A 222 3.86 -6.46 -7.19
CA TRP A 222 3.46 -7.27 -6.04
C TRP A 222 4.27 -8.56 -5.88
N ALA A 223 4.92 -9.04 -6.94
CA ALA A 223 5.80 -10.21 -6.87
C ALA A 223 7.24 -9.84 -6.49
N GLY A 224 7.63 -8.58 -6.66
CA GLY A 224 8.96 -8.09 -6.37
C GLY A 224 9.03 -7.25 -5.09
N GLN A 225 9.75 -6.15 -5.19
CA GLN A 225 10.17 -5.35 -4.04
C GLN A 225 8.98 -4.69 -3.33
N THR A 226 8.00 -4.18 -4.08
CA THR A 226 6.80 -3.56 -3.50
C THR A 226 6.00 -4.56 -2.68
N GLY A 227 5.76 -5.76 -3.21
CA GLY A 227 5.08 -6.82 -2.49
C GLY A 227 5.80 -7.22 -1.21
N PHE A 228 7.13 -7.32 -1.24
CA PHE A 228 7.94 -7.60 -0.06
C PHE A 228 7.81 -6.51 1.03
N GLN A 229 7.79 -5.24 0.64
CA GLN A 229 7.65 -4.12 1.56
C GLN A 229 6.26 -4.08 2.21
N VAL A 230 5.21 -4.23 1.41
CA VAL A 230 3.83 -4.26 1.92
C VAL A 230 3.60 -5.47 2.82
N ALA A 231 4.15 -6.64 2.47
CA ALA A 231 4.09 -7.82 3.31
C ALA A 231 4.92 -7.66 4.61
N THR A 232 6.02 -6.90 4.58
CA THR A 232 6.78 -6.55 5.80
C THR A 232 5.96 -5.65 6.72
N LEU A 233 5.31 -4.62 6.17
CA LEU A 233 4.42 -3.75 6.93
C LEU A 233 3.25 -4.53 7.55
N GLU A 234 2.59 -5.37 6.78
CA GLU A 234 1.49 -6.20 7.26
C GLU A 234 1.93 -7.17 8.37
N ALA A 235 3.07 -7.84 8.20
CA ALA A 235 3.62 -8.72 9.22
C ALA A 235 3.93 -7.95 10.51
N ALA A 236 4.49 -6.75 10.40
CA ALA A 236 4.77 -5.90 11.55
C ALA A 236 3.50 -5.47 12.29
N ILE A 237 2.48 -5.03 11.55
CA ILE A 237 1.16 -4.67 12.11
C ILE A 237 0.52 -5.88 12.78
N THR A 238 0.52 -7.05 12.14
CA THR A 238 -0.05 -8.29 12.68
C THR A 238 0.63 -8.70 13.98
N PHE A 239 1.96 -8.62 14.02
CA PHE A 239 2.75 -8.88 15.22
C PHE A 239 2.32 -7.95 16.37
N LEU A 240 2.29 -6.64 16.12
CA LEU A 240 1.89 -5.65 17.14
C LEU A 240 0.46 -5.90 17.60
N GLN A 241 -0.46 -6.21 16.69
CA GLN A 241 -1.85 -6.53 17.02
C GLN A 241 -2.03 -7.76 17.91
N GLN A 242 -1.16 -8.76 17.79
CA GLN A 242 -1.18 -9.95 18.62
C GLN A 242 -0.61 -9.69 20.02
N LEU A 243 0.16 -8.62 20.18
CA LEU A 243 0.64 -8.14 21.47
C LEU A 243 -0.37 -7.21 22.17
N LEU A 244 -1.41 -6.71 21.49
CA LEU A 244 -2.39 -5.83 22.14
C LEU A 244 -3.09 -6.55 23.31
N PRO A 245 -3.12 -5.94 24.52
CA PRO A 245 -3.86 -6.48 25.66
C PRO A 245 -5.34 -6.73 25.33
N GLY A 246 -5.87 -7.88 25.74
CA GLY A 246 -7.29 -8.23 25.53
C GLY A 246 -7.63 -8.84 24.16
N ARG A 247 -6.67 -8.93 23.23
CA ARG A 247 -6.81 -9.70 21.97
C ARG A 247 -6.28 -11.14 22.06
N SER A 248 -6.03 -11.63 23.28
CA SER A 248 -5.56 -12.99 23.56
C SER A 248 -6.40 -13.99 22.77
N MET A 249 -5.84 -14.51 21.68
CA MET A 249 -6.52 -15.52 20.89
C MET A 249 -6.78 -16.71 21.81
N THR A 250 -8.05 -17.09 21.95
CA THR A 250 -8.55 -18.14 22.85
C THR A 250 -7.98 -19.54 22.53
N THR A 251 -7.01 -19.65 21.63
CA THR A 251 -6.29 -20.87 21.29
C THR A 251 -5.11 -21.07 22.24
N GLY A 252 -5.39 -21.37 23.52
CA GLY A 252 -4.64 -22.17 24.52
C GLY A 252 -3.11 -22.21 24.63
N THR A 253 -2.36 -21.49 23.80
CA THR A 253 -0.90 -21.50 23.74
C THR A 253 -0.46 -20.07 23.54
N ALA A 254 -0.01 -19.43 24.61
CA ALA A 254 0.70 -18.16 24.50
C ALA A 254 1.93 -18.39 23.61
N CYS A 255 1.86 -17.95 22.35
CA CYS A 255 3.03 -18.00 21.48
C CYS A 255 4.05 -17.00 22.02
N ASN A 256 5.28 -17.46 22.24
CA ASN A 256 6.36 -16.55 22.58
C ASN A 256 6.56 -15.56 21.41
N PRO A 257 6.78 -14.26 21.66
CA PRO A 257 6.99 -13.27 20.60
C PRO A 257 8.05 -13.67 19.55
N PRO A 258 9.18 -14.31 19.91
CA PRO A 258 10.14 -14.79 18.92
C PRO A 258 9.60 -15.87 17.97
N ASP A 259 8.77 -16.78 18.46
CA ASP A 259 8.16 -17.83 17.63
C ASP A 259 7.16 -17.24 16.64
N LEU A 260 6.42 -16.22 17.10
CA LEU A 260 5.48 -15.47 16.27
C LEU A 260 6.21 -14.69 15.17
N LEU A 261 7.31 -14.00 15.49
CA LEU A 261 8.13 -13.31 14.49
C LEU A 261 8.68 -14.25 13.44
N ARG A 262 9.11 -15.46 13.84
CA ARG A 262 9.55 -16.48 12.90
C ARG A 262 8.41 -16.93 11.98
N ALA A 263 7.22 -17.17 12.52
CA ALA A 263 6.04 -17.52 11.72
C ALA A 263 5.68 -16.42 10.71
N LEU A 264 5.66 -15.16 11.14
CA LEU A 264 5.36 -14.01 10.29
C LEU A 264 6.46 -13.75 9.25
N SER A 265 7.73 -14.00 9.58
CA SER A 265 8.85 -13.88 8.63
C SER A 265 8.76 -14.92 7.51
N MET A 266 8.32 -16.15 7.85
CA MET A 266 8.04 -17.19 6.87
C MET A 266 6.83 -16.84 6.01
N GLU A 267 5.75 -16.34 6.62
CA GLU A 267 4.51 -15.99 5.89
C GLU A 267 4.72 -14.79 4.97
N ARG A 268 5.49 -13.79 5.40
CA ARG A 268 5.92 -12.67 4.54
C ARG A 268 6.63 -13.18 3.28
N SER A 269 7.53 -14.13 3.44
CA SER A 269 8.28 -14.73 2.33
C SER A 269 7.37 -15.52 1.37
N ARG A 270 6.18 -15.92 1.82
CA ARG A 270 5.15 -16.59 1.02
C ARG A 270 4.13 -15.63 0.43
N SER A 271 3.78 -14.55 1.13
CA SER A 271 2.69 -13.62 0.79
C SER A 271 2.91 -12.89 -0.53
N GLY A 272 4.17 -12.68 -0.94
CA GLY A 272 4.50 -12.19 -2.29
C GLY A 272 3.96 -13.09 -3.43
N LYS A 273 3.67 -14.38 -3.15
CA LYS A 273 3.02 -15.29 -4.11
C LYS A 273 1.49 -15.31 -4.02
N LEU A 274 0.91 -15.03 -2.86
CA LEU A 274 -0.55 -15.11 -2.64
C LEU A 274 -1.31 -13.88 -3.17
N LEU A 275 -0.70 -12.69 -3.09
CA LEU A 275 -1.27 -11.48 -3.70
C LEU A 275 -1.44 -11.61 -5.22
N MET A 276 -0.54 -12.36 -5.87
CA MET A 276 -0.64 -12.72 -7.30
C MET A 276 -1.86 -13.59 -7.62
N ASP A 277 -2.28 -14.50 -6.73
CA ASP A 277 -3.46 -15.33 -6.96
C ASP A 277 -4.76 -14.49 -6.90
N GLN A 278 -4.76 -13.41 -6.10
CA GLN A 278 -5.91 -12.51 -6.02
C GLN A 278 -6.06 -11.68 -7.30
N GLU A 279 -4.97 -11.14 -7.85
CA GLU A 279 -4.99 -10.44 -9.15
C GLU A 279 -5.30 -11.39 -10.32
N SER A 280 -4.79 -12.62 -10.27
CA SER A 280 -5.14 -13.68 -11.23
C SER A 280 -6.64 -13.97 -11.21
N LEU A 281 -7.24 -14.02 -10.01
CA LEU A 281 -8.68 -14.21 -9.83
C LEU A 281 -9.48 -13.02 -10.40
N TYR A 282 -9.13 -11.78 -10.06
CA TYR A 282 -9.81 -10.59 -10.60
C TYR A 282 -9.68 -10.51 -12.12
N THR A 283 -8.51 -10.83 -12.67
CA THR A 283 -8.28 -10.88 -14.12
C THR A 283 -9.10 -11.99 -14.76
N ALA A 284 -9.24 -13.15 -14.12
CA ALA A 284 -10.08 -14.25 -14.60
C ALA A 284 -11.56 -13.86 -14.60
N ILE A 285 -12.04 -13.20 -13.54
CA ILE A 285 -13.42 -12.69 -13.44
C ILE A 285 -13.68 -11.64 -14.53
N ALA A 286 -12.79 -10.66 -14.69
CA ALA A 286 -12.93 -9.63 -15.73
C ALA A 286 -12.93 -10.24 -17.15
N ARG A 287 -12.07 -11.24 -17.41
CA ARG A 287 -12.09 -12.00 -18.68
C ARG A 287 -13.39 -12.74 -18.89
N GLN A 288 -13.95 -13.35 -17.83
CA GLN A 288 -15.23 -14.04 -17.89
C GLN A 288 -16.38 -13.07 -18.18
N GLN A 289 -16.40 -11.91 -17.53
CA GLN A 289 -17.40 -10.87 -17.79
C GLN A 289 -17.32 -10.34 -19.22
N ARG A 290 -16.12 -10.13 -19.78
CA ARG A 290 -15.95 -9.76 -21.19
C ARG A 290 -16.48 -10.83 -22.14
N ARG A 291 -16.23 -12.11 -21.86
CA ARG A 291 -16.78 -13.22 -22.67
C ARG A 291 -18.31 -13.23 -22.62
N GLN A 292 -18.91 -13.03 -21.45
CA GLN A 292 -20.37 -12.94 -21.32
C GLN A 292 -20.95 -11.72 -22.05
N HIS A 293 -20.25 -10.57 -22.02
CA HIS A 293 -20.68 -9.40 -22.77
C HIS A 293 -20.60 -9.63 -24.28
N GLN A 294 -19.51 -10.23 -24.77
CA GLN A 294 -19.36 -10.60 -26.18
C GLN A 294 -20.43 -11.60 -26.64
N GLN A 295 -20.76 -12.61 -25.83
CA GLN A 295 -21.84 -13.55 -26.12
C GLN A 295 -23.20 -12.85 -26.26
N ARG A 296 -23.54 -11.94 -25.33
CA ARG A 296 -24.79 -11.17 -25.43
C ARG A 296 -24.86 -10.28 -26.66
N GLN A 297 -23.75 -9.65 -27.04
CA GLN A 297 -23.70 -8.87 -28.29
C GLN A 297 -23.89 -9.75 -29.53
N GLN A 298 -23.31 -10.95 -29.53
CA GLN A 298 -23.45 -11.90 -30.63
C GLN A 298 -24.88 -12.43 -30.74
N GLU A 299 -25.52 -12.79 -29.62
CA GLU A 299 -26.94 -13.18 -29.57
C GLU A 299 -27.87 -12.06 -30.05
N GLN A 300 -27.61 -10.80 -29.66
CA GLN A 300 -28.38 -9.66 -30.15
C GLN A 300 -28.21 -9.47 -31.66
N HIS A 301 -27.00 -9.68 -32.18
CA HIS A 301 -26.76 -9.57 -33.61
C HIS A 301 -27.44 -10.71 -34.39
N GLU A 302 -27.41 -11.93 -33.86
CA GLU A 302 -28.09 -13.10 -34.45
C GLU A 302 -29.62 -12.94 -34.43
N GLN A 303 -30.19 -12.40 -33.35
CA GLN A 303 -31.62 -12.05 -33.30
C GLN A 303 -32.01 -10.98 -34.32
N GLN A 304 -31.17 -9.95 -34.51
CA GLN A 304 -31.41 -8.93 -35.53
C GLN A 304 -31.32 -9.52 -36.96
N GLN A 305 -30.38 -10.42 -37.21
CA GLN A 305 -30.28 -11.12 -38.50
C GLN A 305 -31.46 -12.06 -38.75
N ALA A 306 -31.89 -12.82 -37.74
CA ALA A 306 -33.07 -13.68 -37.82
C ALA A 306 -34.34 -12.86 -38.10
N PHE A 307 -34.49 -11.71 -37.44
CA PHE A 307 -35.62 -10.80 -37.68
C PHE A 307 -35.64 -10.23 -39.12
N LEU A 308 -34.48 -9.86 -39.66
CA LEU A 308 -34.37 -9.40 -41.05
C LEU A 308 -34.65 -10.52 -42.07
N GLY A 309 -34.23 -11.76 -41.79
CA GLY A 309 -34.49 -12.91 -42.66
C GLY A 309 -35.98 -13.28 -42.77
N ASP A 310 -36.76 -13.12 -41.69
CA ASP A 310 -38.21 -13.35 -41.72
C ASP A 310 -38.96 -12.23 -42.47
N MET A 311 -38.44 -11.00 -42.47
CA MET A 311 -39.05 -9.87 -43.16
C MET A 311 -38.88 -9.94 -44.69
N GLU A 312 -37.77 -10.50 -45.19
CA GLU A 312 -37.58 -10.74 -46.63
C GLU A 312 -38.48 -11.86 -47.18
N SER A 313 -39.00 -12.74 -46.31
CA SER A 313 -39.90 -13.82 -46.71
C SER A 313 -41.38 -13.40 -46.83
N THR A 314 -41.72 -12.14 -46.48
CA THR A 314 -43.10 -11.63 -46.51
C THR A 314 -43.38 -10.56 -47.59
N SER A 315 -42.41 -10.15 -48.41
CA SER A 315 -42.65 -9.16 -49.48
C SER A 315 -42.76 -9.80 -50.87
N LEU A 316 -43.90 -10.43 -51.17
CA LEU A 316 -44.32 -10.73 -52.54
C LEU A 316 -45.82 -10.50 -52.72
N LEU A 317 -46.29 -9.32 -52.28
CA LEU A 317 -47.58 -8.76 -52.72
C LEU A 317 -47.41 -7.26 -52.98
N ASP A 318 -47.62 -6.91 -54.26
CA ASP A 318 -47.70 -5.57 -54.83
C ASP A 318 -48.59 -4.63 -54.02
N VAL A 319 -48.03 -3.49 -53.59
CA VAL A 319 -48.81 -2.27 -53.35
C VAL A 319 -47.98 -1.07 -53.81
N GLU A 320 -48.33 -0.57 -55.00
CA GLU A 320 -48.04 0.81 -55.44
C GLU A 320 -48.65 1.79 -54.43
N SER A 321 -47.83 2.68 -53.85
CA SER A 321 -48.31 4.01 -53.45
C SER A 321 -47.14 5.00 -53.34
N ASP A 322 -47.19 5.99 -54.21
CA ASP A 322 -46.47 7.27 -54.10
C ASP A 322 -46.70 7.91 -52.72
N LEU A 323 -45.66 8.53 -52.13
CA LEU A 323 -45.71 9.83 -51.41
C LEU A 323 -44.28 10.26 -51.00
N PRO A 324 -44.04 11.59 -50.79
CA PRO A 324 -42.71 12.18 -50.90
C PRO A 324 -41.93 12.31 -49.59
N VAL A 325 -40.61 12.28 -49.79
CA VAL A 325 -39.52 12.47 -48.82
C VAL A 325 -39.47 13.92 -48.33
N THR A 326 -39.54 14.13 -47.01
CA THR A 326 -38.82 15.22 -46.32
C THR A 326 -38.59 14.86 -44.84
N PHE A 327 -37.34 14.60 -44.46
CA PHE A 327 -36.90 14.67 -43.06
C PHE A 327 -35.57 15.41 -43.01
N ALA A 328 -35.61 16.61 -42.45
CA ALA A 328 -34.45 17.42 -42.14
C ALA A 328 -33.84 16.94 -40.81
N LEU A 329 -32.57 16.56 -40.84
CA LEU A 329 -31.76 16.33 -39.63
C LEU A 329 -31.01 17.63 -39.32
N ASP A 330 -31.53 18.35 -38.34
CA ASP A 330 -30.91 19.53 -37.74
C ASP A 330 -29.95 19.07 -36.63
N THR A 331 -28.68 18.86 -37.00
CA THR A 331 -27.61 18.49 -36.05
C THR A 331 -27.07 19.78 -35.42
N GLN A 332 -27.63 20.16 -34.28
CA GLN A 332 -27.08 21.25 -33.46
C GLN A 332 -25.81 20.79 -32.73
N MET A 333 -24.67 21.30 -33.19
CA MET A 333 -23.40 21.31 -32.47
C MET A 333 -23.47 22.31 -31.30
N LEU A 334 -23.46 21.80 -30.07
CA LEU A 334 -23.27 22.62 -28.86
C LEU A 334 -21.77 22.91 -28.65
N PRO A 335 -21.38 24.18 -28.42
CA PRO A 335 -19.99 24.53 -28.16
C PRO A 335 -19.57 24.11 -26.75
N LEU A 336 -18.41 23.43 -26.66
CA LEU A 336 -17.67 23.18 -25.44
C LEU A 336 -17.23 24.53 -24.83
N GLN A 337 -18.01 25.05 -23.88
CA GLN A 337 -17.55 26.13 -22.99
C GLN A 337 -16.98 25.54 -21.70
N ALA A 338 -15.90 26.18 -21.25
CA ALA A 338 -15.04 25.78 -20.14
C ALA A 338 -15.82 25.45 -18.87
N VAL A 339 -15.68 24.19 -18.41
CA VAL A 339 -16.24 23.70 -17.16
C VAL A 339 -15.44 24.26 -15.99
N SER A 340 -16.11 25.12 -15.22
CA SER A 340 -15.65 25.64 -13.93
C SER A 340 -15.45 24.52 -12.90
N ARG A 341 -14.39 24.64 -12.12
CA ARG A 341 -13.76 23.63 -11.24
C ARG A 341 -14.50 23.28 -9.95
N SER A 342 -15.83 23.31 -9.91
CA SER A 342 -16.59 23.14 -8.64
C SER A 342 -17.68 22.07 -8.67
N ASP A 343 -17.74 21.22 -9.70
CA ASP A 343 -18.78 20.22 -9.82
C ASP A 343 -18.40 18.91 -9.10
N SER A 344 -19.01 18.72 -7.93
CA SER A 344 -19.02 17.48 -7.12
C SER A 344 -19.51 16.23 -7.88
N THR A 345 -20.04 16.40 -9.09
CA THR A 345 -20.45 15.33 -9.99
C THR A 345 -19.27 14.63 -10.67
N TRP A 346 -18.12 15.31 -10.82
CA TRP A 346 -16.92 14.69 -11.39
C TRP A 346 -16.32 13.63 -10.47
N SER A 347 -16.25 13.90 -9.16
CA SER A 347 -15.80 12.90 -8.17
C SER A 347 -16.72 11.67 -8.15
N SER A 348 -18.04 11.87 -8.23
CA SER A 348 -18.99 10.74 -8.26
C SER A 348 -18.89 9.92 -9.54
N ARG A 349 -18.68 10.56 -10.71
CA ARG A 349 -18.52 9.84 -11.99
C ARG A 349 -17.18 9.13 -12.12
N ILE A 350 -16.10 9.70 -11.58
CA ILE A 350 -14.79 9.04 -11.51
C ILE A 350 -14.85 7.85 -10.56
N LEU A 351 -15.51 7.99 -9.40
CA LEU A 351 -15.73 6.87 -8.48
C LEU A 351 -16.60 5.78 -9.10
N GLU A 352 -17.68 6.13 -9.80
CA GLU A 352 -18.48 5.15 -10.55
C GLU A 352 -17.66 4.45 -11.64
N PHE A 353 -16.82 5.18 -12.38
CA PHE A 353 -15.99 4.60 -13.42
C PHE A 353 -14.87 3.71 -12.86
N LEU A 354 -14.29 4.06 -11.71
CA LEU A 354 -13.25 3.27 -11.05
C LEU A 354 -13.81 2.04 -10.32
N VAL A 355 -15.03 2.14 -9.76
CA VAL A 355 -15.70 1.07 -9.01
C VAL A 355 -16.47 0.11 -9.93
N TYR A 356 -17.13 0.61 -10.98
CA TYR A 356 -17.98 -0.18 -11.89
C TYR A 356 -17.38 -0.41 -13.28
N GLY A 357 -16.28 0.28 -13.64
CA GLY A 357 -15.64 0.15 -14.95
C GLY A 357 -14.51 -0.88 -15.05
N SER A 358 -14.32 -1.75 -14.05
CA SER A 358 -13.31 -2.82 -14.05
C SER A 358 -13.87 -4.15 -14.54
#